data_AF-E1ZSZ9-F1
#
_entry.id   AF-E1ZSZ9-F1
#
_cell.length_a   1.000
_cell.length_b   1.000
_cell.length_c   1.000
_cell.angle_alpha   90.00
_cell.angle_beta   90.00
_cell.angle_gamma   90.00
#
_symmetry.space_group_name_H-M   'P 1'
#
loop_
_entity.id
_entity.type
_entity.pdbx_description
1 polymer ?
#
loop_
_entity_poly.entity_id
_entity_poly.type
_entity_poly.pdbx_seq_one_letter_code
_entity_poly.pdbx_strand_id
1 'polypeptide(L)'
;MCAHTPFASPQELRGQLYPFCRDQHGSRLVQQQLETAAPEELTALFGEVRHKLLPLMVDVFGNYVVQRFLERGGAEVQAAVAEAIRGKALPLSLQMYGCRVVQKALEVLPQQQRVSICRELTEHTLRCVRDQNGNHVVQKCIECVQPSGPARDMIEIIVNKGQALSTHTFGCRLVQRVLEFCSIAELREKVISDVLDSTLQLSHDQYGNYVVQHLVAKGPGPARESIVAKVAPQVMTLAQHKYASNVVEACLKHSGQAHRDAIVDQMIRESGARPAALTALMRDQYGNYVVQRALEVATPPQRAALLAAIKPHLDALKKYTYGKHIVTKAEAMLTAQAAAEEAAAAAAAAAAARQEPEQPPEGQQEGGAGVAAQLPLPVPLPPAERAGAELAA
;
A
#
# COMPACT_ATOMS: atom_id res chain seq x y z
N MET A 1 5.68 45.00 -12.85
CA MET A 1 5.25 45.41 -11.50
C MET A 1 3.84 44.87 -11.30
N CYS A 2 3.71 43.73 -10.63
CA CYS A 2 2.41 43.12 -10.34
C CYS A 2 1.74 43.94 -9.24
N ALA A 3 0.65 44.61 -9.58
CA ALA A 3 -0.20 45.25 -8.57
C ALA A 3 -0.81 44.15 -7.69
N HIS A 4 -0.46 44.17 -6.40
CA HIS A 4 -1.23 43.50 -5.37
C HIS A 4 -2.65 44.08 -5.40
N THR A 5 -3.60 43.34 -5.97
CA THR A 5 -5.03 43.59 -5.71
C THR A 5 -5.25 43.42 -4.20
N PRO A 6 -5.81 44.42 -3.50
CA PRO A 6 -6.05 44.35 -2.07
C PRO A 6 -6.98 43.16 -1.76
N PHE A 7 -6.76 42.51 -0.62
CA PHE A 7 -7.71 41.53 -0.08
C PHE A 7 -9.09 42.18 -0.01
N ALA A 8 -10.03 41.72 -0.83
CA ALA A 8 -11.40 42.21 -0.71
C ALA A 8 -11.95 41.78 0.66
N SER A 9 -12.39 42.76 1.45
CA SER A 9 -12.97 42.47 2.77
C SER A 9 -14.23 41.60 2.63
N PRO A 10 -14.65 40.83 3.65
CA PRO A 10 -15.92 40.08 3.61
C PRO A 10 -17.14 40.95 3.25
N GLN A 11 -17.06 42.26 3.51
CA GLN A 11 -18.07 43.24 3.13
C GLN A 11 -18.12 43.51 1.61
N GLU A 12 -16.99 43.39 0.90
CA GLU A 12 -16.89 43.58 -0.55
C GLU A 12 -17.40 42.38 -1.37
N LEU A 13 -17.46 41.19 -0.76
CA LEU A 13 -18.05 40.01 -1.40
C LEU A 13 -19.58 40.04 -1.42
N ARG A 14 -20.19 40.79 -0.49
CA ARG A 14 -21.62 40.76 -0.24
C ARG A 14 -22.40 41.28 -1.44
N GLY A 15 -23.32 40.47 -1.96
CA GLY A 15 -24.12 40.76 -3.14
C GLY A 15 -23.41 40.53 -4.48
N GLN A 16 -22.13 40.15 -4.47
CA GLN A 16 -21.34 39.86 -5.69
C GLN A 16 -20.63 38.49 -5.62
N LEU A 17 -21.01 37.63 -4.68
CA LEU A 17 -20.29 36.38 -4.43
C LEU A 17 -20.23 35.46 -5.67
N TYR A 18 -21.30 35.39 -6.46
CA TYR A 18 -21.35 34.52 -7.63
C TYR A 18 -20.28 34.83 -8.69
N PRO A 19 -20.10 36.09 -9.17
CA PRO A 19 -18.96 36.48 -10.00
C PRO A 19 -17.60 36.10 -9.41
N PHE A 20 -17.37 36.37 -8.12
CA PHE A 20 -16.11 36.04 -7.46
C PHE A 20 -15.82 34.54 -7.46
N CYS A 21 -16.83 33.69 -7.21
CA CYS A 21 -16.68 32.24 -7.25
C CYS A 21 -16.23 31.72 -8.63
N ARG A 22 -16.50 32.45 -9.71
CA ARG A 22 -16.16 32.08 -11.10
C ARG A 22 -14.91 32.77 -11.62
N ASP A 23 -14.25 33.59 -10.79
CA ASP A 23 -12.95 34.17 -11.07
C ASP A 23 -11.83 33.35 -10.40
N GLN A 24 -10.65 33.29 -11.04
CA GLN A 24 -9.53 32.51 -10.52
C GLN A 24 -9.04 33.02 -9.16
N HIS A 25 -8.90 34.34 -9.02
CA HIS A 25 -8.42 34.97 -7.79
C HIS A 25 -9.56 35.12 -6.79
N GLY A 26 -10.75 35.49 -7.27
CA GLY A 26 -11.96 35.60 -6.46
C GLY A 26 -12.32 34.28 -5.78
N SER A 27 -12.30 33.15 -6.50
CA SER A 27 -12.63 31.84 -5.92
C SER A 27 -11.66 31.45 -4.81
N ARG A 28 -10.36 31.74 -4.97
CA ARG A 28 -9.36 31.48 -3.92
C ARG A 28 -9.61 32.32 -2.68
N LEU A 29 -9.94 33.60 -2.86
CA LEU A 29 -10.27 34.49 -1.74
C LEU A 29 -11.51 34.00 -1.00
N VAL A 30 -12.58 33.64 -1.73
CA VAL A 30 -13.81 33.09 -1.13
C VAL A 30 -13.49 31.81 -0.34
N GLN A 31 -12.69 30.89 -0.90
CA GLN A 31 -12.30 29.67 -0.19
C GLN A 31 -11.55 29.96 1.11
N GLN A 32 -10.60 30.91 1.10
CA GLN A 32 -9.86 31.32 2.30
C GLN A 32 -10.78 31.93 3.36
N GLN A 33 -11.74 32.76 2.96
CA GLN A 33 -12.71 33.31 3.90
C GLN A 33 -13.60 32.23 4.52
N LEU A 34 -14.06 31.27 3.72
CA LEU A 34 -14.86 30.13 4.20
C LEU A 34 -14.08 29.21 5.19
N GLU A 35 -12.74 29.23 5.17
CA GLU A 35 -11.92 28.49 6.14
C GLU A 35 -11.97 29.07 7.56
N THR A 36 -12.26 30.37 7.72
CA THR A 36 -12.28 31.01 9.04
C THR A 36 -13.64 31.59 9.41
N ALA A 37 -14.59 31.62 8.47
CA ALA A 37 -15.92 32.15 8.67
C ALA A 37 -16.67 31.43 9.81
N ALA A 38 -17.41 32.22 10.59
CA ALA A 38 -18.36 31.72 11.57
C ALA A 38 -19.53 31.00 10.85
N PRO A 39 -20.21 30.02 11.49
CA PRO A 39 -21.31 29.28 10.87
C PRO A 39 -22.42 30.16 10.28
N GLU A 40 -22.75 31.27 10.94
CA GLU A 40 -23.78 32.22 10.52
C GLU A 40 -23.36 32.98 9.25
N GLU A 41 -22.10 33.41 9.20
CA GLU A 41 -21.51 34.09 8.05
C GLU A 41 -21.44 33.15 6.84
N LEU A 42 -20.98 31.91 7.06
CA LEU A 42 -20.95 30.89 6.01
C LEU A 42 -22.34 30.64 5.43
N THR A 43 -23.35 30.52 6.30
CA THR A 43 -24.74 30.32 5.87
C THR A 43 -25.28 31.51 5.09
N ALA A 44 -24.94 32.73 5.50
CA ALA A 44 -25.30 33.96 4.77
C ALA A 44 -24.65 34.00 3.37
N LEU A 45 -23.34 33.74 3.29
CA LEU A 45 -22.61 33.67 2.00
C LEU A 45 -23.19 32.57 1.10
N PHE A 46 -23.49 31.39 1.66
CA PHE A 46 -24.13 30.32 0.91
C PHE A 46 -25.49 30.74 0.33
N GLY A 47 -26.29 31.49 1.11
CA GLY A 47 -27.58 32.02 0.68
C GLY A 47 -27.52 32.82 -0.62
N GLU A 48 -26.45 33.62 -0.81
CA GLU A 48 -26.26 34.42 -2.03
C GLU A 48 -26.08 33.56 -3.29
N VAL A 49 -25.44 32.39 -3.16
CA VAL A 49 -25.11 31.51 -4.30
C VAL A 49 -25.97 30.25 -4.40
N ARG A 50 -26.87 30.01 -3.44
CA ARG A 50 -27.71 28.79 -3.35
C ARG A 50 -28.46 28.48 -4.65
N HIS A 51 -28.97 29.51 -5.33
CA HIS A 51 -29.72 29.37 -6.58
C HIS A 51 -28.83 29.18 -7.83
N LYS A 52 -27.50 29.24 -7.66
CA LYS A 52 -26.49 29.08 -8.72
C LYS A 52 -25.58 27.87 -8.50
N LEU A 53 -25.97 26.93 -7.64
CA LEU A 53 -25.15 25.76 -7.31
C LEU A 53 -24.71 24.96 -8.53
N LEU A 54 -25.64 24.58 -9.42
CA LEU A 54 -25.29 23.77 -10.59
C LEU A 54 -24.27 24.45 -11.51
N PRO A 55 -24.44 25.73 -11.91
CA PRO A 55 -23.39 26.47 -12.61
C PRO A 55 -22.04 26.46 -11.89
N LEU A 56 -22.01 26.63 -10.57
CA LEU A 56 -20.76 26.61 -9.80
C LEU A 56 -20.12 25.22 -9.75
N MET A 57 -20.91 24.15 -9.61
CA MET A 57 -20.40 22.78 -9.54
C MET A 57 -19.61 22.37 -10.78
N VAL A 58 -19.99 22.87 -11.94
CA VAL A 58 -19.37 22.54 -13.23
C VAL A 58 -18.41 23.63 -13.74
N ASP A 59 -18.17 24.66 -12.93
CA ASP A 59 -17.24 25.75 -13.24
C ASP A 59 -15.82 25.41 -12.77
N VAL A 60 -14.80 25.82 -13.54
CA VAL A 60 -13.38 25.54 -13.28
C VAL A 60 -12.89 26.08 -11.93
N PHE A 61 -13.49 27.17 -11.44
CA PHE A 61 -13.15 27.77 -10.15
C PHE A 61 -14.28 27.61 -9.12
N GLY A 62 -15.53 27.69 -9.57
CA GLY A 62 -16.71 27.60 -8.69
C GLY A 62 -16.83 26.26 -7.96
N ASN A 63 -16.36 25.16 -8.56
CA ASN A 63 -16.48 23.84 -7.97
C ASN A 63 -15.75 23.73 -6.62
N TYR A 64 -14.63 24.44 -6.46
CA TYR A 64 -13.87 24.47 -5.20
C TYR A 64 -14.62 25.20 -4.09
N VAL A 65 -15.36 26.26 -4.44
CA VAL A 65 -16.20 26.99 -3.47
C VAL A 65 -17.35 26.10 -2.99
N VAL A 66 -18.01 25.37 -3.89
CA VAL A 66 -19.08 24.42 -3.52
C VAL A 66 -18.53 23.30 -2.62
N GLN A 67 -17.35 22.76 -2.94
CA GLN A 67 -16.68 21.79 -2.07
C GLN A 67 -16.40 22.36 -0.68
N ARG A 68 -15.95 23.61 -0.60
CA ARG A 68 -15.67 24.27 0.69
C ARG A 68 -16.94 24.47 1.51
N PHE A 69 -18.05 24.85 0.88
CA PHE A 69 -19.35 24.91 1.53
C PHE A 69 -19.81 23.54 2.04
N LEU A 70 -19.59 22.46 1.28
CA LEU A 70 -19.89 21.10 1.71
C LEU A 70 -19.08 20.69 2.96
N GLU A 71 -17.80 21.04 3.02
CA GLU A 71 -16.89 20.70 4.13
C GLU A 71 -17.20 21.45 5.42
N ARG A 72 -17.56 22.73 5.30
CA ARG A 72 -17.67 23.65 6.44
C ARG A 72 -19.10 24.00 6.82
N GLY A 73 -20.03 23.82 5.89
CA GLY A 73 -21.43 24.12 6.10
C GLY A 73 -22.12 23.13 7.01
N GLY A 74 -23.12 23.61 7.74
CA GLY A 74 -24.00 22.77 8.54
C GLY A 74 -24.99 21.96 7.68
N ALA A 75 -25.92 21.29 8.37
CA ALA A 75 -26.91 20.42 7.75
C ALA A 75 -27.74 21.10 6.66
N GLU A 76 -28.05 22.40 6.79
CA GLU A 76 -28.82 23.14 5.77
C GLU A 76 -28.06 23.26 4.45
N VAL A 77 -26.79 23.66 4.49
CA VAL A 77 -25.91 23.79 3.32
C VAL A 77 -25.75 22.44 2.63
N GLN A 78 -25.44 21.41 3.42
CA GLN A 78 -25.29 20.04 2.94
C GLN A 78 -26.57 19.51 2.28
N ALA A 79 -27.74 19.72 2.89
CA ALA A 79 -29.02 19.34 2.33
C ALA A 79 -29.33 20.07 1.02
N ALA A 80 -29.06 21.37 0.93
CA ALA A 80 -29.27 22.15 -0.29
C ALA A 80 -28.36 21.67 -1.44
N VAL A 81 -27.10 21.33 -1.15
CA VAL A 81 -26.19 20.75 -2.15
C VAL A 81 -26.64 19.35 -2.57
N ALA A 82 -27.06 18.51 -1.63
CA ALA A 82 -27.60 17.18 -1.92
C ALA A 82 -28.85 17.26 -2.82
N GLU A 83 -29.74 18.23 -2.57
CA GLU A 83 -30.92 18.48 -3.41
C GLU A 83 -30.53 18.94 -4.81
N ALA A 84 -29.51 19.80 -4.93
CA ALA A 84 -29.01 20.22 -6.25
C ALA A 84 -28.47 19.04 -7.07
N ILE A 85 -27.79 18.09 -6.41
CA ILE A 85 -27.26 16.86 -7.03
C ILE A 85 -28.37 15.88 -7.40
N ARG A 86 -29.47 15.82 -6.65
CA ARG A 86 -30.57 14.88 -6.89
C ARG A 86 -31.09 14.95 -8.33
N GLY A 87 -31.23 13.77 -8.94
CA GLY A 87 -31.61 13.55 -10.33
C GLY A 87 -30.52 13.94 -11.35
N LYS A 88 -29.32 14.30 -10.89
CA LYS A 88 -28.21 14.82 -11.69
C LYS A 88 -26.87 14.19 -11.30
N ALA A 89 -26.86 13.14 -10.47
CA ALA A 89 -25.62 12.53 -10.03
C ALA A 89 -24.78 12.02 -11.22
N LEU A 90 -25.41 11.38 -12.21
CA LEU A 90 -24.72 10.87 -13.40
C LEU A 90 -24.06 11.96 -14.23
N PRO A 91 -24.77 12.99 -14.76
CA PRO A 91 -24.13 14.02 -15.57
C PRO A 91 -23.06 14.80 -14.80
N LEU A 92 -23.24 15.03 -13.49
CA LEU A 92 -22.21 15.66 -12.66
C LEU A 92 -20.98 14.76 -12.50
N SER A 93 -21.17 13.46 -12.30
CA SER A 93 -20.07 12.48 -12.14
C SER A 93 -19.20 12.35 -13.40
N LEU A 94 -19.78 12.53 -14.58
CA LEU A 94 -19.06 12.46 -15.85
C LEU A 94 -18.40 13.80 -16.24
N GLN A 95 -18.69 14.88 -15.52
CA GLN A 95 -18.15 16.22 -15.78
C GLN A 95 -16.87 16.47 -14.96
N MET A 96 -15.86 17.06 -15.59
CA MET A 96 -14.50 17.22 -15.05
C MET A 96 -14.40 17.91 -13.68
N TYR A 97 -15.27 18.87 -13.40
CA TYR A 97 -15.34 19.61 -12.13
C TYR A 97 -16.48 19.13 -11.23
N GLY A 98 -17.62 18.79 -11.82
CA GLY A 98 -18.79 18.24 -11.13
C GLY A 98 -18.45 16.95 -10.39
N CYS A 99 -17.60 16.09 -10.96
CA CYS A 99 -17.18 14.85 -10.32
C CYS A 99 -16.46 15.10 -8.99
N ARG A 100 -15.75 16.24 -8.86
CA ARG A 100 -15.05 16.64 -7.63
C ARG A 100 -16.05 17.01 -6.54
N VAL A 101 -17.11 17.72 -6.91
CA VAL A 101 -18.20 18.04 -5.98
C VAL A 101 -18.94 16.78 -5.54
N VAL A 102 -19.25 15.86 -6.46
CA VAL A 102 -19.93 14.60 -6.11
C VAL A 102 -19.06 13.73 -5.20
N GLN A 103 -17.74 13.64 -5.48
CA GLN A 103 -16.79 12.97 -4.57
C GLN A 103 -16.82 13.60 -3.18
N LYS A 104 -16.73 14.94 -3.09
CA LYS A 104 -16.79 15.64 -1.80
C LYS A 104 -18.10 15.38 -1.06
N ALA A 105 -19.22 15.39 -1.79
CA ALA A 105 -20.53 15.09 -1.23
C ALA A 105 -20.58 13.67 -0.64
N LEU A 106 -20.03 12.67 -1.34
CA LEU A 106 -19.94 11.30 -0.82
C LEU A 106 -19.08 11.19 0.45
N GLU A 107 -18.07 12.05 0.63
CA GLU A 107 -17.21 12.07 1.82
C GLU A 107 -17.92 12.64 3.06
N VAL A 108 -18.69 13.72 2.89
CA VAL A 108 -19.17 14.55 4.02
C VAL A 108 -20.65 14.45 4.31
N LEU A 109 -21.49 14.13 3.33
CA LEU A 109 -22.95 14.10 3.53
C LEU A 109 -23.36 12.96 4.48
N PRO A 110 -24.55 13.01 5.11
CA PRO A 110 -25.12 11.88 5.83
C PRO A 110 -25.36 10.64 4.95
N GLN A 111 -25.32 9.45 5.56
CA GLN A 111 -25.39 8.16 4.86
C GLN A 111 -26.59 8.04 3.90
N GLN A 112 -27.78 8.51 4.31
CA GLN A 112 -28.98 8.46 3.47
C GLN A 112 -28.81 9.24 2.15
N GLN A 113 -28.13 10.39 2.17
CA GLN A 113 -27.88 11.20 0.98
C GLN A 113 -26.80 10.55 0.10
N ARG A 114 -25.76 9.95 0.70
CA ARG A 114 -24.75 9.18 -0.06
C ARG A 114 -25.38 8.00 -0.81
N VAL A 115 -26.30 7.28 -0.17
CA VAL A 115 -27.06 6.18 -0.80
C VAL A 115 -27.93 6.69 -1.95
N SER A 116 -28.56 7.86 -1.82
CA SER A 116 -29.32 8.48 -2.92
C SER A 116 -28.44 8.76 -4.14
N ILE A 117 -27.25 9.34 -3.93
CA ILE A 117 -26.29 9.62 -5.00
C ILE A 117 -25.84 8.29 -5.64
N CYS A 118 -25.47 7.30 -4.83
CA CYS A 118 -25.05 5.98 -5.30
C CYS A 118 -26.13 5.31 -6.17
N ARG A 119 -27.40 5.38 -5.75
CA ARG A 119 -28.54 4.79 -6.46
C ARG A 119 -28.68 5.32 -7.88
N GLU A 120 -28.52 6.62 -8.08
CA GLU A 120 -28.57 7.23 -9.42
C GLU A 120 -27.43 6.76 -10.35
N LEU A 121 -26.36 6.20 -9.79
CA LEU A 121 -25.19 5.71 -10.53
C LEU A 121 -25.19 4.19 -10.74
N THR A 122 -25.94 3.43 -9.95
CA THR A 122 -25.88 1.95 -9.91
C THR A 122 -26.11 1.33 -11.30
N GLU A 123 -27.18 1.69 -12.00
CA GLU A 123 -27.47 1.16 -13.35
C GLU A 123 -26.45 1.63 -14.42
N HIS A 124 -25.68 2.67 -14.12
CA HIS A 124 -24.67 3.25 -14.99
C HIS A 124 -23.24 2.92 -14.56
N THR A 125 -23.05 1.98 -13.63
CA THR A 125 -21.75 1.64 -13.04
C THR A 125 -20.66 1.44 -14.09
N LEU A 126 -20.89 0.59 -15.10
CA LEU A 126 -19.88 0.31 -16.14
C LEU A 126 -19.58 1.50 -17.05
N ARG A 127 -20.55 2.41 -17.25
CA ARG A 127 -20.34 3.67 -17.96
C ARG A 127 -19.41 4.58 -17.15
N CYS A 128 -19.68 4.73 -15.85
CA CYS A 128 -18.85 5.54 -14.96
C CYS A 128 -17.43 4.97 -14.83
N VAL A 129 -17.28 3.65 -14.71
CA VAL A 129 -15.97 2.96 -14.62
C VAL A 129 -15.07 3.25 -15.83
N ARG A 130 -15.64 3.39 -17.02
CA ARG A 130 -14.90 3.67 -18.27
C ARG A 130 -14.65 5.16 -18.51
N ASP A 131 -15.24 6.02 -17.70
CA ASP A 131 -15.09 7.46 -17.81
C ASP A 131 -13.92 7.98 -16.96
N GLN A 132 -13.17 8.94 -17.49
CA GLN A 132 -12.01 9.55 -16.81
C GLN A 132 -12.38 10.28 -15.50
N ASN A 133 -13.63 10.72 -15.36
CA ASN A 133 -14.14 11.41 -14.17
C ASN A 133 -14.98 10.46 -13.31
N GLY A 134 -15.92 9.76 -13.94
CA GLY A 134 -16.90 8.90 -13.28
C GLY A 134 -16.28 7.76 -12.48
N ASN A 135 -15.12 7.24 -12.90
CA ASN A 135 -14.44 6.17 -12.18
C ASN A 135 -14.08 6.60 -10.74
N HIS A 136 -13.72 7.86 -10.52
CA HIS A 136 -13.38 8.37 -9.20
C HIS A 136 -14.62 8.46 -8.29
N VAL A 137 -15.78 8.77 -8.86
CA VAL A 137 -17.03 8.79 -8.11
C VAL A 137 -17.43 7.39 -7.68
N VAL A 138 -17.29 6.39 -8.57
CA VAL A 138 -17.54 4.97 -8.23
C VAL A 138 -16.58 4.48 -7.14
N GLN A 139 -15.30 4.84 -7.18
CA GLN A 139 -14.36 4.56 -6.08
C GLN A 139 -14.90 5.12 -4.76
N LYS A 140 -15.35 6.38 -4.77
CA LYS A 140 -15.87 7.04 -3.58
C LYS A 140 -17.18 6.44 -3.08
N CYS A 141 -18.02 5.91 -3.97
CA CYS A 141 -19.20 5.11 -3.56
C CYS A 141 -18.77 3.86 -2.78
N ILE A 142 -17.76 3.13 -3.26
CA ILE A 142 -17.24 1.92 -2.59
C ILE A 142 -16.61 2.27 -1.23
N GLU A 143 -15.89 3.39 -1.14
CA GLU A 143 -15.22 3.84 0.08
C GLU A 143 -16.18 4.37 1.16
N CYS A 144 -17.21 5.13 0.77
CA CYS A 144 -17.95 5.99 1.70
C CYS A 144 -19.41 5.60 1.92
N VAL A 145 -19.96 4.65 1.13
CA VAL A 145 -21.35 4.20 1.26
C VAL A 145 -21.36 2.82 1.92
N GLN A 146 -22.18 2.63 2.96
CA GLN A 146 -22.44 1.31 3.51
C GLN A 146 -22.79 0.31 2.40
N PRO A 147 -22.15 -0.86 2.35
CA PRO A 147 -22.28 -1.82 1.25
C PRO A 147 -23.57 -2.62 1.38
N SER A 148 -24.70 -1.95 1.17
CA SER A 148 -26.05 -2.51 1.14
C SER A 148 -26.88 -1.80 0.07
N GLY A 149 -27.96 -2.47 -0.39
CA GLY A 149 -28.82 -1.95 -1.45
C GLY A 149 -28.03 -1.47 -2.68
N PRO A 150 -28.19 -0.19 -3.12
CA PRO A 150 -27.54 0.30 -4.33
C PRO A 150 -26.02 0.16 -4.39
N ALA A 151 -25.33 0.27 -3.25
CA ALA A 151 -23.88 0.11 -3.18
C ALA A 151 -23.48 -1.36 -3.31
N ARG A 152 -24.26 -2.27 -2.73
CA ARG A 152 -24.08 -3.72 -2.96
C ARG A 152 -24.24 -4.05 -4.44
N ASP A 153 -25.32 -3.59 -5.08
CA ASP A 153 -25.60 -3.84 -6.50
C ASP A 153 -24.46 -3.31 -7.40
N MET A 154 -23.95 -2.11 -7.08
CA MET A 154 -22.79 -1.53 -7.77
C MET A 154 -21.53 -2.39 -7.63
N ILE A 155 -21.24 -2.89 -6.42
CA ILE A 155 -20.10 -3.77 -6.17
C ILE A 155 -20.29 -5.10 -6.91
N GLU A 156 -21.50 -5.67 -6.92
CA GLU A 156 -21.81 -6.89 -7.67
C GLU A 156 -21.53 -6.74 -9.18
N ILE A 157 -21.92 -5.60 -9.77
CA ILE A 157 -21.61 -5.30 -11.18
C ILE A 157 -20.10 -5.29 -11.43
N ILE A 158 -19.32 -4.69 -10.52
CA ILE A 158 -17.86 -4.62 -10.62
C ILE A 158 -17.24 -6.02 -10.47
N VAL A 159 -17.65 -6.77 -9.45
CA VAL A 159 -17.15 -8.12 -9.16
C VAL A 159 -17.47 -9.08 -10.32
N ASN A 160 -18.68 -9.01 -10.88
CA ASN A 160 -19.07 -9.82 -12.04
C ASN A 160 -18.25 -9.52 -13.31
N LYS A 161 -17.48 -8.42 -13.32
CA LYS A 161 -16.53 -8.05 -14.38
C LYS A 161 -15.09 -8.00 -13.86
N GLY A 162 -14.80 -8.60 -12.71
CA GLY A 162 -13.54 -8.45 -11.98
C GLY A 162 -12.30 -8.73 -12.84
N GLN A 163 -12.30 -9.84 -13.60
CA GLN A 163 -11.21 -10.19 -14.50
C GLN A 163 -10.97 -9.13 -15.59
N ALA A 164 -12.03 -8.72 -16.30
CA ALA A 164 -11.94 -7.72 -17.36
C ALA A 164 -11.57 -6.32 -16.82
N LEU A 165 -12.08 -5.96 -15.63
CA LEU A 165 -11.76 -4.69 -15.00
C LEU A 165 -10.34 -4.65 -14.44
N SER A 166 -9.78 -5.78 -14.01
CA SER A 166 -8.41 -5.85 -13.48
C SER A 166 -7.35 -5.42 -14.50
N THR A 167 -7.62 -5.57 -15.79
CA THR A 167 -6.73 -5.16 -16.90
C THR A 167 -7.14 -3.84 -17.55
N HIS A 168 -8.13 -3.13 -16.99
CA HIS A 168 -8.59 -1.84 -17.49
C HIS A 168 -7.93 -0.68 -16.75
N THR A 169 -7.53 0.38 -17.47
CA THR A 169 -6.79 1.53 -16.94
C THR A 169 -7.41 2.20 -15.70
N PHE A 170 -8.74 2.25 -15.63
CA PHE A 170 -9.46 2.74 -14.45
C PHE A 170 -10.03 1.60 -13.62
N GLY A 171 -10.37 0.48 -14.27
CA GLY A 171 -11.09 -0.65 -13.67
C GLY A 171 -10.29 -1.33 -12.58
N CYS A 172 -8.96 -1.42 -12.76
CA CYS A 172 -8.07 -2.04 -11.81
C CYS A 172 -8.06 -1.33 -10.45
N ARG A 173 -8.36 -0.02 -10.44
CA ARG A 173 -8.51 0.77 -9.21
C ARG A 173 -9.81 0.42 -8.49
N LEU A 174 -10.91 0.20 -9.21
CA LEU A 174 -12.16 -0.24 -8.58
C LEU A 174 -12.01 -1.61 -7.96
N VAL A 175 -11.36 -2.55 -8.65
CA VAL A 175 -11.08 -3.89 -8.10
C VAL A 175 -10.28 -3.78 -6.80
N GLN A 176 -9.25 -2.92 -6.76
CA GLN A 176 -8.51 -2.63 -5.52
C GLN A 176 -9.40 -2.00 -4.44
N ARG A 177 -10.30 -1.06 -4.78
CA ARG A 177 -11.25 -0.50 -3.80
C ARG A 177 -12.19 -1.56 -3.23
N VAL A 178 -12.68 -2.50 -4.04
CA VAL A 178 -13.49 -3.63 -3.56
C VAL A 178 -12.68 -4.48 -2.58
N LEU A 179 -11.43 -4.81 -2.90
CA LEU A 179 -10.54 -5.57 -2.01
C LEU A 179 -10.27 -4.85 -0.68
N GLU A 180 -10.19 -3.52 -0.69
CA GLU A 180 -9.87 -2.69 0.47
C GLU A 180 -11.08 -2.40 1.37
N PHE A 181 -12.23 -2.05 0.78
CA PHE A 181 -13.35 -1.44 1.50
C PHE A 181 -14.63 -2.29 1.51
N CYS A 182 -14.74 -3.32 0.66
CA CYS A 182 -15.94 -4.16 0.67
C CYS A 182 -15.95 -5.07 1.90
N SER A 183 -16.93 -4.87 2.78
CA SER A 183 -17.16 -5.74 3.95
C SER A 183 -18.05 -6.94 3.65
N ILE A 184 -18.62 -7.05 2.43
CA ILE A 184 -19.41 -8.21 2.01
C ILE A 184 -18.45 -9.36 1.66
N ALA A 185 -18.33 -10.34 2.56
CA ALA A 185 -17.37 -11.44 2.45
C ALA A 185 -17.49 -12.20 1.12
N GLU A 186 -18.69 -12.61 0.74
CA GLU A 186 -19.00 -13.31 -0.52
C GLU A 186 -18.42 -12.59 -1.76
N LEU A 187 -18.67 -11.29 -1.88
CA LEU A 187 -18.23 -10.50 -3.03
C LEU A 187 -16.72 -10.28 -3.04
N ARG A 188 -16.15 -10.08 -1.85
CA ARG A 188 -14.69 -9.94 -1.67
C ARG A 188 -13.98 -11.26 -1.99
N GLU A 189 -14.50 -12.38 -1.56
CA GLU A 189 -13.95 -13.72 -1.84
C GLU A 189 -14.05 -14.06 -3.31
N LYS A 190 -15.17 -13.75 -3.97
CA LYS A 190 -15.33 -13.93 -5.41
C LYS A 190 -14.27 -13.17 -6.22
N VAL A 191 -14.05 -11.89 -5.92
CA VAL A 191 -13.02 -11.11 -6.65
C VAL A 191 -11.60 -11.58 -6.34
N ILE A 192 -11.34 -12.06 -5.12
CA ILE A 192 -10.07 -12.72 -4.79
C ILE A 192 -9.89 -13.96 -5.67
N SER A 193 -10.90 -14.83 -5.76
CA SER A 193 -10.87 -16.04 -6.59
C SER A 193 -10.56 -15.72 -8.06
N ASP A 194 -11.27 -14.75 -8.65
CA ASP A 194 -11.07 -14.34 -10.05
C ASP A 194 -9.62 -13.87 -10.32
N VAL A 195 -9.04 -13.10 -9.38
CA VAL A 195 -7.65 -12.64 -9.46
C VAL A 195 -6.68 -13.81 -9.30
N LEU A 196 -6.95 -14.73 -8.37
CA LEU A 196 -6.11 -15.91 -8.14
C LEU A 196 -6.08 -16.80 -9.38
N ASP A 197 -7.22 -17.05 -10.03
CA ASP A 197 -7.31 -17.85 -11.25
C ASP A 197 -6.50 -17.25 -12.41
N SER A 198 -6.45 -15.92 -12.49
CA SER A 198 -5.73 -15.18 -13.55
C SER A 198 -4.37 -14.63 -13.12
N THR A 199 -3.80 -15.08 -11.99
CA THR A 199 -2.60 -14.46 -11.37
C THR A 199 -1.47 -14.17 -12.35
N LEU A 200 -1.07 -15.16 -13.16
CA LEU A 200 0.06 -15.01 -14.08
C LEU A 200 -0.27 -14.06 -15.23
N GLN A 201 -1.46 -14.19 -15.82
CA GLN A 201 -1.93 -13.29 -16.86
C GLN A 201 -1.96 -11.84 -16.35
N LEU A 202 -2.54 -11.60 -15.17
CA LEU A 202 -2.60 -10.28 -14.56
C LEU A 202 -1.21 -9.74 -14.21
N SER A 203 -0.28 -10.59 -13.79
CA SER A 203 1.11 -10.18 -13.50
C SER A 203 1.84 -9.63 -14.74
N HIS A 204 1.49 -10.14 -15.93
CA HIS A 204 2.00 -9.64 -17.20
C HIS A 204 1.26 -8.41 -17.74
N ASP A 205 0.10 -8.06 -17.19
CA ASP A 205 -0.66 -6.92 -17.66
C ASP A 205 -0.17 -5.61 -17.02
N GLN A 206 -0.21 -4.51 -17.79
CA GLN A 206 0.26 -3.19 -17.35
C GLN A 206 -0.56 -2.58 -16.19
N TYR A 207 -1.81 -3.02 -16.00
CA TYR A 207 -2.70 -2.61 -14.92
C TYR A 207 -2.95 -3.74 -13.92
N GLY A 208 -3.13 -4.97 -14.42
CA GLY A 208 -3.41 -6.17 -13.63
C GLY A 208 -2.33 -6.48 -12.60
N ASN A 209 -1.06 -6.16 -12.90
CA ASN A 209 0.04 -6.39 -11.98
C ASN A 209 -0.16 -5.65 -10.64
N TYR A 210 -0.82 -4.49 -10.64
CA TYR A 210 -1.12 -3.75 -9.41
C TYR A 210 -2.18 -4.43 -8.56
N VAL A 211 -3.14 -5.14 -9.18
CA VAL A 211 -4.16 -5.91 -8.47
C VAL A 211 -3.52 -7.11 -7.77
N VAL A 212 -2.61 -7.82 -8.45
CA VAL A 212 -1.86 -8.93 -7.86
C VAL A 212 -0.96 -8.44 -6.71
N GLN A 213 -0.20 -7.36 -6.93
CA GLN A 213 0.62 -6.74 -5.88
C GLN A 213 -0.22 -6.32 -4.66
N HIS A 214 -1.43 -5.81 -4.89
CA HIS A 214 -2.35 -5.47 -3.81
C HIS A 214 -2.69 -6.68 -2.94
N LEU A 215 -3.08 -7.82 -3.55
CA LEU A 215 -3.35 -9.05 -2.80
C LEU A 215 -2.12 -9.59 -2.08
N VAL A 216 -0.94 -9.49 -2.69
CA VAL A 216 0.31 -9.87 -2.03
C VAL A 216 0.57 -9.00 -0.79
N ALA A 217 0.33 -7.69 -0.88
CA ALA A 217 0.62 -6.76 0.22
C ALA A 217 -0.44 -6.76 1.34
N LYS A 218 -1.73 -6.89 0.98
CA LYS A 218 -2.88 -6.64 1.87
C LYS A 218 -3.90 -7.77 1.92
N GLY A 219 -3.83 -8.73 0.98
CA GLY A 219 -4.74 -9.86 0.93
C GLY A 219 -4.51 -10.87 2.06
N PRO A 220 -5.47 -11.79 2.23
CA PRO A 220 -5.39 -12.83 3.25
C PRO A 220 -4.23 -13.80 2.96
N GLY A 221 -3.74 -14.46 4.02
CA GLY A 221 -2.62 -15.41 3.94
C GLY A 221 -2.75 -16.45 2.81
N PRO A 222 -3.89 -17.17 2.70
CA PRO A 222 -4.10 -18.17 1.64
C PRO A 222 -4.02 -17.61 0.21
N ALA A 223 -4.51 -16.38 -0.01
CA ALA A 223 -4.39 -15.74 -1.33
C ALA A 223 -2.93 -15.44 -1.67
N ARG A 224 -2.17 -14.94 -0.68
CA ARG A 224 -0.73 -14.68 -0.86
C ARG A 224 0.05 -15.97 -1.12
N GLU A 225 -0.24 -17.03 -0.39
CA GLU A 225 0.33 -18.36 -0.59
C GLU A 225 0.05 -18.88 -2.00
N SER A 226 -1.20 -18.81 -2.46
CA SER A 226 -1.58 -19.21 -3.82
C SER A 226 -0.84 -18.42 -4.90
N ILE A 227 -0.68 -17.10 -4.72
CA ILE A 227 0.10 -16.27 -5.65
C ILE A 227 1.56 -16.71 -5.67
N VAL A 228 2.19 -16.90 -4.51
CA VAL A 228 3.59 -17.35 -4.41
C VAL A 228 3.77 -18.72 -5.07
N ALA A 229 2.83 -19.66 -4.87
CA ALA A 229 2.89 -20.97 -5.48
C ALA A 229 2.87 -20.93 -7.03
N LYS A 230 2.21 -19.92 -7.62
CA LYS A 230 2.19 -19.68 -9.07
C LYS A 230 3.43 -18.91 -9.56
N VAL A 231 3.92 -17.97 -8.76
CA VAL A 231 5.04 -17.08 -9.10
C VAL A 231 6.39 -17.77 -8.96
N ALA A 232 6.63 -18.49 -7.87
CA ALA A 232 7.95 -19.05 -7.55
C ALA A 232 8.50 -19.94 -8.68
N PRO A 233 7.74 -20.90 -9.26
CA PRO A 233 8.23 -21.76 -10.34
C PRO A 233 8.66 -21.00 -11.61
N GLN A 234 8.13 -19.79 -11.83
CA GLN A 234 8.39 -18.96 -13.01
C GLN A 234 9.25 -17.74 -12.69
N VAL A 235 9.86 -17.67 -11.50
CA VAL A 235 10.58 -16.49 -11.00
C VAL A 235 11.59 -15.94 -12.00
N MET A 236 12.36 -16.81 -12.67
CA MET A 236 13.38 -16.39 -13.63
C MET A 236 12.80 -15.69 -14.86
N THR A 237 11.60 -16.10 -15.30
CA THR A 237 10.90 -15.50 -16.44
C THR A 237 10.19 -14.21 -16.02
N LEU A 238 9.43 -14.27 -14.92
CA LEU A 238 8.66 -13.12 -14.43
C LEU A 238 9.56 -11.95 -14.03
N ALA A 239 10.74 -12.24 -13.47
CA ALA A 239 11.69 -11.21 -13.05
C ALA A 239 12.24 -10.36 -14.21
N GLN A 240 12.24 -10.87 -15.44
CA GLN A 240 12.68 -10.13 -16.64
C GLN A 240 11.56 -9.33 -17.30
N HIS A 241 10.33 -9.43 -16.80
CA HIS A 241 9.20 -8.77 -17.40
C HIS A 241 8.89 -7.45 -16.72
N LYS A 242 8.72 -6.37 -17.50
CA LYS A 242 8.48 -5.00 -17.03
C LYS A 242 7.47 -4.86 -15.89
N TYR A 243 6.37 -5.62 -15.97
CA TYR A 243 5.28 -5.56 -15.00
C TYR A 243 5.36 -6.68 -13.96
N ALA A 244 5.74 -7.89 -14.38
CA ALA A 244 5.70 -9.05 -13.51
C ALA A 244 6.88 -9.08 -12.52
N SER A 245 7.99 -8.40 -12.85
CA SER A 245 9.10 -8.20 -11.92
C SER A 245 8.64 -7.53 -10.62
N ASN A 246 7.72 -6.55 -10.71
CA ASN A 246 7.14 -5.89 -9.54
C ASN A 246 6.30 -6.84 -8.69
N VAL A 247 5.63 -7.82 -9.31
CA VAL A 247 4.89 -8.86 -8.58
C VAL A 247 5.87 -9.77 -7.83
N VAL A 248 6.97 -10.17 -8.46
CA VAL A 248 8.03 -10.96 -7.80
C VAL A 248 8.62 -10.18 -6.62
N GLU A 249 8.95 -8.89 -6.82
CA GLU A 249 9.44 -8.03 -5.75
C GLU A 249 8.42 -7.88 -4.61
N ALA A 250 7.14 -7.72 -4.92
CA ALA A 250 6.08 -7.67 -3.91
C ALA A 250 6.00 -8.97 -3.11
N CYS A 251 6.13 -10.13 -3.77
CA CYS A 251 6.17 -11.42 -3.08
C CYS A 251 7.36 -11.51 -2.13
N LEU A 252 8.56 -11.10 -2.57
CA LEU A 252 9.76 -11.07 -1.74
C LEU A 252 9.65 -10.05 -0.59
N LYS A 253 8.95 -8.94 -0.78
CA LYS A 253 8.83 -7.86 0.22
C LYS A 253 7.76 -8.14 1.28
N HIS A 254 6.61 -8.68 0.89
CA HIS A 254 5.41 -8.72 1.74
C HIS A 254 5.04 -10.12 2.23
N SER A 255 5.65 -11.18 1.69
CA SER A 255 5.36 -12.55 2.14
C SER A 255 6.17 -12.93 3.39
N GLY A 256 5.66 -13.93 4.12
CA GLY A 256 6.38 -14.53 5.26
C GLY A 256 7.63 -15.28 4.80
N GLN A 257 8.50 -15.65 5.75
CA GLN A 257 9.82 -16.21 5.44
C GLN A 257 9.75 -17.45 4.54
N ALA A 258 8.88 -18.42 4.84
CA ALA A 258 8.72 -19.64 4.03
C ALA A 258 8.42 -19.36 2.55
N HIS A 259 7.61 -18.35 2.26
CA HIS A 259 7.29 -17.95 0.89
C HIS A 259 8.47 -17.26 0.19
N ARG A 260 9.23 -16.44 0.93
CA ARG A 260 10.46 -15.83 0.41
C ARG A 260 11.49 -16.90 0.11
N ASP A 261 11.62 -17.88 1.00
CA ASP A 261 12.51 -19.02 0.82
C ASP A 261 12.16 -19.80 -0.44
N ALA A 262 10.88 -20.11 -0.67
CA ALA A 262 10.45 -20.81 -1.89
C ALA A 262 10.89 -20.09 -3.19
N ILE A 263 10.81 -18.76 -3.22
CA ILE A 263 11.21 -17.95 -4.38
C ILE A 263 12.74 -17.96 -4.52
N VAL A 264 13.46 -17.69 -3.43
CA VAL A 264 14.93 -17.60 -3.43
C VAL A 264 15.56 -18.96 -3.73
N ASP A 265 15.05 -20.03 -3.15
CA ASP A 265 15.49 -21.40 -3.42
C ASP A 265 15.27 -21.78 -4.88
N GLN A 266 14.15 -21.36 -5.49
CA GLN A 266 13.95 -21.57 -6.91
C GLN A 266 14.99 -20.79 -7.75
N MET A 267 15.30 -19.55 -7.38
CA MET A 267 16.36 -18.79 -8.04
C MET A 267 17.72 -19.49 -7.91
N ILE A 268 18.07 -20.01 -6.74
CA ILE A 268 19.33 -20.74 -6.51
C ILE A 268 19.37 -22.02 -7.35
N ARG A 269 18.30 -22.83 -7.33
CA ARG A 269 18.19 -24.07 -8.13
C ARG A 269 18.38 -23.80 -9.61
N GLU A 270 17.68 -22.80 -10.13
CA GLU A 270 17.76 -22.40 -11.55
C GLU A 270 19.13 -21.81 -11.89
N SER A 271 19.80 -21.14 -10.95
CA SER A 271 21.17 -20.64 -11.13
C SER A 271 22.19 -21.78 -11.21
N GLY A 272 22.00 -22.84 -10.43
CA GLY A 272 22.85 -24.04 -10.50
C GLY A 272 22.63 -24.84 -11.78
N ALA A 273 21.37 -25.01 -12.19
CA ALA A 273 21.01 -25.74 -13.40
C ALA A 273 21.35 -24.97 -14.69
N ARG A 274 21.16 -23.64 -14.67
CA ARG A 274 21.33 -22.74 -15.82
C ARG A 274 22.03 -21.46 -15.37
N PRO A 275 23.36 -21.46 -15.16
CA PRO A 275 24.11 -20.27 -14.71
C PRO A 275 23.89 -19.02 -15.58
N ALA A 276 23.67 -19.23 -16.88
CA ALA A 276 23.34 -18.16 -17.82
C ALA A 276 22.03 -17.42 -17.48
N ALA A 277 21.06 -18.07 -16.84
CA ALA A 277 19.77 -17.46 -16.47
C ALA A 277 19.94 -16.40 -15.38
N LEU A 278 20.74 -16.68 -14.34
CA LEU A 278 21.06 -15.68 -13.31
C LEU A 278 21.86 -14.52 -13.92
N THR A 279 22.83 -14.83 -14.78
CA THR A 279 23.62 -13.79 -15.46
C THR A 279 22.74 -12.88 -16.33
N ALA A 280 21.74 -13.46 -17.01
CA ALA A 280 20.76 -12.68 -17.78
C ALA A 280 19.95 -11.75 -16.87
N LEU A 281 19.45 -12.24 -15.74
CA LEU A 281 18.73 -11.41 -14.75
C LEU A 281 19.55 -10.23 -14.24
N MET A 282 20.81 -10.48 -13.88
CA MET A 282 21.70 -9.44 -13.35
C MET A 282 22.01 -8.32 -14.36
N ARG A 283 21.88 -8.62 -15.65
CA ARG A 283 22.10 -7.68 -16.75
C ARG A 283 20.81 -7.07 -17.28
N ASP A 284 19.66 -7.61 -16.89
CA ASP A 284 18.35 -7.16 -17.34
C ASP A 284 17.91 -5.87 -16.63
N GLN A 285 17.17 -5.03 -17.35
CA GLN A 285 16.68 -3.73 -16.85
C GLN A 285 15.64 -3.85 -15.73
N TYR A 286 14.98 -5.01 -15.58
CA TYR A 286 14.02 -5.31 -14.52
C TYR A 286 14.55 -6.37 -13.55
N GLY A 287 15.13 -7.45 -14.08
CA GLY A 287 15.64 -8.58 -13.31
C GLY A 287 16.68 -8.21 -12.27
N ASN A 288 17.47 -7.16 -12.52
CA ASN A 288 18.47 -6.70 -11.56
C ASN A 288 17.86 -6.27 -10.22
N TYR A 289 16.64 -5.70 -10.22
CA TYR A 289 15.95 -5.30 -9.00
C TYR A 289 15.48 -6.52 -8.20
N VAL A 290 14.99 -7.55 -8.88
CA VAL A 290 14.59 -8.82 -8.27
C VAL A 290 15.79 -9.51 -7.61
N VAL A 291 16.95 -9.57 -8.27
CA VAL A 291 18.18 -10.15 -7.68
C VAL A 291 18.61 -9.36 -6.44
N GLN A 292 18.59 -8.04 -6.51
CA GLN A 292 18.91 -7.19 -5.35
C GLN A 292 17.94 -7.40 -4.19
N ARG A 293 16.65 -7.60 -4.47
CA ARG A 293 15.62 -7.88 -3.47
C ARG A 293 15.81 -9.26 -2.86
N ALA A 294 16.10 -10.27 -3.68
CA ALA A 294 16.37 -11.63 -3.21
C ALA A 294 17.55 -11.64 -2.22
N LEU A 295 18.64 -10.92 -2.51
CA LEU A 295 19.78 -10.79 -1.59
C LEU A 295 19.44 -10.12 -0.25
N GLU A 296 18.52 -9.15 -0.23
CA GLU A 296 18.08 -8.47 1.00
C GLU A 296 17.32 -9.42 1.93
N VAL A 297 16.42 -10.22 1.36
CA VAL A 297 15.45 -11.01 2.13
C VAL A 297 15.88 -12.46 2.33
N ALA A 298 16.92 -12.91 1.64
CA ALA A 298 17.51 -14.23 1.78
C ALA A 298 18.01 -14.45 3.22
N THR A 299 17.77 -15.65 3.72
CA THR A 299 18.43 -16.18 4.93
C THR A 299 19.95 -16.25 4.73
N PRO A 300 20.77 -16.33 5.79
CA PRO A 300 22.22 -16.41 5.64
C PRO A 300 22.70 -17.53 4.70
N PRO A 301 22.17 -18.78 4.75
CA PRO A 301 22.57 -19.84 3.81
C PRO A 301 22.21 -19.53 2.35
N GLN A 302 21.00 -19.02 2.12
CA GLN A 302 20.56 -18.63 0.77
C GLN A 302 21.38 -17.47 0.23
N ARG A 303 21.69 -16.48 1.08
CA ARG A 303 22.52 -15.34 0.69
C ARG A 303 23.93 -15.80 0.30
N ALA A 304 24.53 -16.69 1.07
CA ALA A 304 25.82 -17.28 0.74
C ALA A 304 25.78 -18.01 -0.62
N ALA A 305 24.72 -18.82 -0.87
CA ALA A 305 24.55 -19.51 -2.14
C ALA A 305 24.36 -18.55 -3.34
N LEU A 306 23.55 -17.51 -3.17
CA LEU A 306 23.39 -16.47 -4.20
C LEU A 306 24.69 -15.72 -4.46
N LEU A 307 25.41 -15.29 -3.40
CA LEU A 307 26.69 -14.60 -3.55
C LEU A 307 27.74 -15.48 -4.22
N ALA A 308 27.79 -16.77 -3.88
CA ALA A 308 28.67 -17.74 -4.55
C ALA A 308 28.35 -17.86 -6.04
N ALA A 309 27.08 -17.84 -6.44
CA ALA A 309 26.68 -17.85 -7.84
C ALA A 309 26.96 -16.51 -8.56
N ILE A 310 26.93 -15.38 -7.85
CA ILE A 310 27.17 -14.05 -8.42
C ILE A 310 28.68 -13.74 -8.55
N LYS A 311 29.49 -14.18 -7.59
CA LYS A 311 30.92 -13.85 -7.47
C LYS A 311 31.73 -14.03 -8.77
N PRO A 312 31.60 -15.12 -9.55
CA PRO A 312 32.33 -15.29 -10.81
C PRO A 312 32.01 -14.25 -11.89
N HIS A 313 30.89 -13.53 -11.74
CA HIS A 313 30.39 -12.59 -12.74
C HIS A 313 30.64 -11.12 -12.38
N LEU A 314 31.14 -10.82 -11.18
CA LEU A 314 31.26 -9.43 -10.67
C LEU A 314 32.06 -8.51 -11.62
N ASP A 315 33.21 -8.96 -12.11
CA ASP A 315 34.03 -8.13 -13.00
C ASP A 315 33.41 -7.90 -14.38
N ALA A 316 32.65 -8.88 -14.88
CA ALA A 316 31.87 -8.70 -16.10
C ALA A 316 30.69 -7.73 -15.87
N LEU A 317 30.01 -7.83 -14.72
CA LEU A 317 28.85 -7.00 -14.36
C LEU A 317 29.20 -5.51 -14.22
N LYS A 318 30.43 -5.17 -13.84
CA LYS A 318 30.93 -3.77 -13.80
C LYS A 318 30.79 -3.05 -15.15
N LYS A 319 30.74 -3.78 -16.26
CA LYS A 319 30.60 -3.23 -17.63
C LYS A 319 29.14 -2.97 -18.03
N TYR A 320 28.15 -3.44 -17.27
CA TYR A 320 26.73 -3.29 -17.58
C TYR A 320 26.07 -2.22 -16.71
N THR A 321 25.22 -1.39 -17.31
CA THR A 321 24.52 -0.29 -16.62
C THR A 321 23.78 -0.79 -15.38
N TYR A 322 22.99 -1.85 -15.51
CA TYR A 322 22.19 -2.41 -14.41
C TYR A 322 23.01 -3.31 -13.47
N GLY A 323 24.04 -3.98 -13.99
CA GLY A 323 24.88 -4.90 -13.23
C GLY A 323 25.70 -4.23 -12.12
N LYS A 324 26.09 -2.96 -12.30
CA LYS A 324 26.86 -2.19 -11.29
C LYS A 324 26.17 -2.12 -9.92
N HIS A 325 24.84 -2.01 -9.88
CA HIS A 325 24.09 -1.96 -8.63
C HIS A 325 24.18 -3.26 -7.84
N ILE A 326 24.13 -4.40 -8.54
CA ILE A 326 24.32 -5.71 -7.93
C ILE A 326 25.75 -5.87 -7.43
N VAL A 327 26.74 -5.43 -8.20
CA VAL A 327 28.16 -5.49 -7.80
C VAL A 327 28.39 -4.76 -6.48
N THR A 328 27.96 -3.49 -6.38
CA THR A 328 28.11 -2.70 -5.15
C THR A 328 27.50 -3.41 -3.94
N LYS A 329 26.31 -3.99 -4.12
CA LYS A 329 25.61 -4.69 -3.04
C LYS A 329 26.27 -6.01 -2.66
N ALA A 330 26.66 -6.81 -3.65
CA ALA A 330 27.31 -8.09 -3.45
C ALA A 330 28.69 -7.92 -2.82
N GLU A 331 29.51 -6.97 -3.27
CA GLU A 331 30.83 -6.66 -2.69
C GLU A 331 30.70 -6.19 -1.23
N ALA A 332 29.72 -5.34 -0.92
CA ALA A 332 29.45 -4.92 0.46
C ALA A 332 29.05 -6.12 1.36
N MET A 333 28.18 -7.01 0.87
CA MET A 333 27.77 -8.21 1.61
C MET A 333 28.90 -9.22 1.78
N LEU A 334 29.75 -9.42 0.76
CA LEU A 334 30.92 -10.30 0.82
C LEU A 334 31.96 -9.78 1.82
N THR A 335 32.19 -8.46 1.84
CA THR A 335 33.10 -7.82 2.81
C THR A 335 32.58 -8.00 4.24
N ALA A 336 31.29 -7.79 4.46
CA ALA A 336 30.65 -8.01 5.76
C ALA A 336 30.71 -9.49 6.19
N GLN A 337 30.54 -10.42 5.25
CA GLN A 337 30.65 -11.86 5.53
C GLN A 337 32.08 -12.24 5.94
N ALA A 338 33.10 -11.79 5.23
CA ALA A 338 34.50 -12.06 5.56
C ALA A 338 34.87 -11.49 6.96
N ALA A 339 34.45 -10.27 7.27
CA ALA A 339 34.68 -9.67 8.59
C ALA A 339 33.99 -10.44 9.72
N ALA A 340 32.77 -10.95 9.47
CA ALA A 340 32.05 -11.78 10.44
C ALA A 340 32.72 -13.15 10.66
N GLU A 341 33.22 -13.78 9.58
CA GLU A 341 33.97 -15.05 9.65
C GLU A 341 35.29 -14.87 10.41
N GLU A 342 36.03 -13.79 10.18
CA GLU A 342 37.26 -13.46 10.90
C GLU A 342 37.00 -13.19 12.39
N ALA A 343 35.95 -12.43 12.71
CA ALA A 343 35.55 -12.18 14.09
C ALA A 343 35.11 -13.46 14.82
N ALA A 344 34.38 -14.35 14.14
CA ALA A 344 33.97 -15.64 14.69
C ALA A 344 35.18 -16.56 14.93
N ALA A 345 36.14 -16.60 14.01
CA ALA A 345 37.38 -17.36 14.15
C ALA A 345 38.23 -16.83 15.32
N ALA A 346 38.37 -15.51 15.46
CA ALA A 346 39.06 -14.88 16.57
C ALA A 346 38.39 -15.17 17.92
N ALA A 347 37.06 -15.12 17.98
CA ALA A 347 36.30 -15.45 19.18
C ALA A 347 36.45 -16.94 19.56
N ALA A 348 36.42 -17.85 18.59
CA ALA A 348 36.64 -19.27 18.81
C ALA A 348 38.08 -19.55 19.32
N ALA A 349 39.08 -18.89 18.73
CA ALA A 349 40.47 -19.00 19.18
C ALA A 349 40.65 -18.46 20.61
N ALA A 350 40.04 -17.32 20.94
CA ALA A 350 40.06 -16.75 22.28
C ALA A 350 39.33 -17.64 23.32
N ALA A 351 38.24 -18.30 22.93
CA ALA A 351 37.55 -19.26 23.79
C ALA A 351 38.39 -20.53 24.03
N ALA A 352 39.07 -21.03 23.00
CA ALA A 352 39.98 -22.18 23.13
C ALA A 352 41.18 -21.86 24.04
N ALA A 353 41.76 -20.66 23.92
CA ALA A 353 42.86 -20.21 24.79
C ALA A 353 42.46 -20.05 26.28
N ARG A 354 41.17 -19.90 26.58
CA ARG A 354 40.64 -19.84 27.96
C ARG A 354 40.31 -21.22 28.55
N GLN A 355 40.41 -22.29 27.76
CA GLN A 355 40.16 -23.67 28.20
C GLN A 355 41.45 -24.49 28.36
N GLU A 356 42.64 -23.88 28.24
CA GLU A 356 43.88 -24.57 28.63
C GLU A 356 43.90 -24.81 30.16
N PRO A 357 44.26 -26.01 30.64
CA PRO A 357 44.29 -26.29 32.07
C PRO A 357 45.43 -25.51 32.73
N GLU A 358 45.14 -24.74 33.78
CA GLU A 358 46.17 -24.25 34.69
C GLU A 358 47.02 -25.44 35.18
N GLN A 359 48.32 -25.42 34.89
CA GLN A 359 49.27 -26.34 35.52
C GLN A 359 49.30 -26.05 37.03
N PRO A 360 49.29 -27.09 37.90
CA PRO A 360 49.32 -26.87 39.33
C PRO A 360 50.70 -26.29 39.72
N PRO A 361 50.76 -25.28 40.61
CA PRO A 361 52.04 -24.77 41.07
C PRO A 361 52.71 -25.77 42.02
N GLU A 362 53.99 -26.02 41.80
CA GLU A 362 54.85 -26.82 42.68
C GLU A 362 55.09 -26.09 44.02
N GLY A 363 54.70 -26.79 45.10
CA GLY A 363 55.19 -26.76 46.48
C GLY A 363 55.92 -25.55 47.04
N GLN A 364 55.33 -24.98 48.11
CA GLN A 364 56.06 -24.66 49.34
C GLN A 364 55.15 -24.85 50.57
N GLN A 365 55.69 -25.55 51.56
CA GLN A 365 55.07 -25.93 52.83
C GLN A 365 54.91 -24.76 53.81
N GLU A 366 54.08 -25.03 54.84
CA GLU A 366 53.82 -24.32 56.11
C GLU A 366 52.54 -23.48 56.08
N GLY A 367 51.57 -23.59 56.99
CA GLY A 367 51.38 -24.38 58.20
C GLY A 367 50.12 -23.81 58.90
N GLY A 368 49.45 -24.59 59.74
CA GLY A 368 48.56 -24.06 60.78
C GLY A 368 47.04 -24.03 60.52
N ALA A 369 46.37 -24.97 61.19
CA ALA A 369 45.13 -24.81 61.98
C ALA A 369 43.80 -24.35 61.33
N GLY A 370 42.87 -25.29 61.24
CA GLY A 370 41.56 -25.20 61.89
C GLY A 370 40.45 -24.33 61.25
N VAL A 371 39.35 -24.98 60.87
CA VAL A 371 37.99 -24.82 61.44
C VAL A 371 36.98 -25.39 60.44
N ALA A 372 36.13 -26.29 60.93
CA ALA A 372 35.03 -26.91 60.20
C ALA A 372 33.92 -25.89 59.86
N ALA A 373 33.40 -25.93 58.64
CA ALA A 373 32.15 -25.26 58.28
C ALA A 373 31.31 -26.14 57.34
N GLN A 374 30.06 -26.33 57.75
CA GLN A 374 29.02 -27.15 57.14
C GLN A 374 28.57 -26.66 55.76
N LEU A 375 28.24 -27.62 54.89
CA LEU A 375 27.52 -27.43 53.62
C LEU A 375 26.07 -26.96 53.86
N PRO A 376 25.55 -25.97 53.12
CA PRO A 376 24.12 -25.76 53.01
C PRO A 376 23.49 -26.68 51.95
N LEU A 377 22.39 -27.31 52.33
CA LEU A 377 21.47 -28.10 51.49
C LEU A 377 20.75 -27.26 50.42
N PRO A 378 20.21 -27.87 49.35
CA PRO A 378 19.51 -27.16 48.29
C PRO A 378 18.12 -26.66 48.71
N VAL A 379 17.79 -25.43 48.30
CA VAL A 379 16.47 -24.80 48.45
C VAL A 379 15.49 -25.38 47.42
N PRO A 380 14.26 -25.77 47.80
CA PRO A 380 13.25 -26.24 46.85
C PRO A 380 12.49 -25.08 46.17
N LEU A 381 12.15 -25.27 44.90
CA LEU A 381 11.33 -24.39 44.08
C LEU A 381 9.87 -24.32 44.59
N PRO A 382 9.21 -23.14 44.56
CA PRO A 382 7.78 -23.02 44.86
C PRO A 382 6.88 -23.43 43.68
N PRO A 383 5.63 -23.86 43.95
CA PRO A 383 4.72 -24.39 42.93
C PRO A 383 4.04 -23.30 42.10
N ALA A 384 3.64 -23.68 40.89
CA ALA A 384 2.99 -22.86 39.87
C ALA A 384 1.61 -22.33 40.32
N GLU A 385 1.44 -21.01 40.24
CA GLU A 385 0.14 -20.35 40.33
C GLU A 385 -0.65 -20.49 39.03
N ARG A 386 -1.89 -20.97 39.18
CA ARG A 386 -2.92 -20.97 38.13
C ARG A 386 -3.43 -19.54 37.94
N ALA A 387 -3.17 -18.95 36.77
CA ALA A 387 -3.87 -17.75 36.34
C ALA A 387 -5.23 -18.14 35.74
N GLY A 388 -6.30 -17.66 36.37
CA GLY A 388 -7.65 -17.69 35.83
C GLY A 388 -7.80 -16.71 34.66
N ALA A 389 -8.61 -17.10 33.68
CA ALA A 389 -9.11 -16.21 32.64
C ALA A 389 -10.64 -16.19 32.70
N GLU A 390 -11.18 -15.04 33.11
CA GLU A 390 -12.59 -14.68 32.94
C GLU A 390 -12.66 -13.41 32.08
N LEU A 391 -13.46 -13.52 31.01
CA LEU A 391 -14.32 -12.51 30.36
C LEU A 391 -13.73 -11.27 29.66
N ALA A 392 -14.03 -11.16 28.36
CA ALA A 392 -14.80 -10.03 27.81
C ALA A 392 -15.45 -10.38 26.45
N ALA A 393 -16.67 -9.88 26.28
CA ALA A 393 -17.57 -10.01 25.14
C ALA A 393 -17.24 -9.07 23.97
#